data_AF-A0A3B8VKK0-F1
#
_entry.id   AF-A0A3B8VKK0-F1
#
_cell.length_a   1.000
_cell.length_b   1.000
_cell.length_c   1.000
_cell.angle_alpha   90.00
_cell.angle_beta   90.00
_cell.angle_gamma   90.00
#
_symmetry.space_group_name_H-M   'P 1'
#
loop_
_entity.id
_entity.type
_entity.pdbx_description
1 polymer ?
#
loop_
_entity_poly.entity_id
_entity_poly.type
_entity_poly.pdbx_seq_one_letter_code
_entity_poly.pdbx_strand_id
1 'polypeptide(L)'
;MIPTSWNREKNIDYHYFEGKRWLSESHDGERSTALAYAAFEFRLALERIIFQYWYILKSDDLKDRDISDIRSFKTMQNRIYEISGYQKIINKKFEFARIPLEMLKIKPTLITPDFGKMHENWSDCSELCHIGWTLVADDKKILKEQYLILTNISTFLIDCINGIISWSKIKDQPHKELEERFIKEEISADQVREELRKNGLWARMEFNSNDKPNEFVGQAVPPNTEAT
;
A
#
# COMPACT_ATOMS: atom_id res chain seq x y z
N MET A 1 -3.27 2.35 -22.07
CA MET A 1 -1.82 2.13 -21.99
C MET A 1 -1.47 2.07 -20.51
N ILE A 2 -1.04 0.91 -20.03
CA ILE A 2 -0.67 0.69 -18.62
C ILE A 2 0.62 1.47 -18.33
N PRO A 3 0.81 2.08 -17.13
CA PRO A 3 2.04 2.77 -16.79
C PRO A 3 3.29 1.92 -17.05
N THR A 4 4.37 2.56 -17.49
CA THR A 4 5.59 1.91 -17.97
C THR A 4 6.26 1.02 -16.92
N SER A 5 6.13 1.36 -15.63
CA SER A 5 6.57 0.55 -14.49
C SER A 5 5.94 -0.85 -14.49
N TRP A 6 4.78 -1.05 -15.11
CA TRP A 6 4.00 -2.28 -14.96
C TRP A 6 4.13 -3.24 -16.13
N ASN A 7 4.62 -2.74 -17.27
CA ASN A 7 5.01 -3.58 -18.39
C ASN A 7 6.41 -4.18 -18.19
N ARG A 8 7.23 -3.63 -17.27
CA ARG A 8 8.62 -4.04 -17.06
C ARG A 8 8.77 -5.24 -16.13
N GLU A 9 8.10 -5.24 -14.97
CA GLU A 9 8.18 -6.36 -14.02
C GLU A 9 6.88 -6.48 -13.20
N LYS A 10 6.45 -7.72 -12.92
CA LYS A 10 5.20 -8.01 -12.18
C LYS A 10 5.43 -8.05 -10.67
N ASN A 11 6.64 -8.34 -10.20
CA ASN A 11 6.92 -8.40 -8.77
C ASN A 11 6.90 -7.00 -8.13
N ILE A 12 6.22 -6.87 -6.98
CA ILE A 12 6.03 -5.59 -6.30
C ILE A 12 7.32 -5.04 -5.68
N ASP A 13 8.24 -5.92 -5.32
CA ASP A 13 9.49 -5.58 -4.62
C ASP A 13 10.69 -5.37 -5.57
N TYR A 14 10.55 -5.67 -6.86
CA TYR A 14 11.65 -5.64 -7.83
C TYR A 14 12.33 -4.27 -7.89
N HIS A 15 11.54 -3.22 -8.14
CA HIS A 15 12.05 -1.85 -8.26
C HIS A 15 12.63 -1.33 -6.94
N TYR A 16 12.15 -1.84 -5.80
CA TYR A 16 12.76 -1.55 -4.50
C TYR A 16 14.17 -2.15 -4.41
N PHE A 17 14.34 -3.42 -4.78
CA PHE A 17 15.64 -4.07 -4.72
C PHE A 17 16.64 -3.50 -5.73
N GLU A 18 16.21 -3.16 -6.94
CA GLU A 18 17.06 -2.48 -7.92
C GLU A 18 17.47 -1.08 -7.43
N GLY A 19 16.54 -0.29 -6.87
CA GLY A 19 16.86 1.01 -6.30
C GLY A 19 17.85 0.91 -5.13
N LYS A 20 17.70 -0.10 -4.26
CA LYS A 20 18.65 -0.42 -3.18
C LYS A 20 20.04 -0.75 -3.72
N ARG A 21 20.11 -1.54 -4.80
CA ARG A 21 21.37 -1.89 -5.46
C ARG A 21 22.07 -0.62 -5.96
N TRP A 22 21.38 0.22 -6.72
CA TRP A 22 21.92 1.49 -7.20
C TRP A 22 22.35 2.43 -6.06
N LEU A 23 21.55 2.53 -5.00
CA LEU A 23 21.90 3.34 -3.84
C LEU A 23 23.19 2.84 -3.18
N SER A 24 23.40 1.53 -3.08
CA SER A 24 24.63 0.95 -2.53
C SER A 24 25.85 1.21 -3.42
N GLU A 25 25.67 1.26 -4.74
CA GLU A 25 26.72 1.59 -5.71
C GLU A 25 27.07 3.08 -5.73
N SER A 26 26.26 3.93 -5.09
CA SER A 26 26.54 5.35 -4.98
C SER A 26 27.71 5.69 -4.06
N HIS A 27 28.17 4.74 -3.22
CA HIS A 27 29.20 4.94 -2.19
C HIS A 27 28.88 6.15 -1.30
N ASP A 28 27.78 6.07 -0.54
CA ASP A 28 27.31 7.14 0.35
C ASP A 28 27.09 8.51 -0.34
N GLY A 29 26.72 8.46 -1.63
CA GLY A 29 26.39 9.62 -2.45
C GLY A 29 27.51 10.13 -3.36
N GLU A 30 28.71 9.55 -3.33
CA GLU A 30 29.83 9.98 -4.19
C GLU A 30 29.55 9.85 -5.69
N ARG A 31 28.69 8.92 -6.11
CA ARG A 31 28.32 8.74 -7.53
C ARG A 31 26.90 9.23 -7.82
N SER A 32 26.80 10.44 -8.35
CA SER A 32 25.54 11.09 -8.72
C SER A 32 24.68 10.29 -9.71
N THR A 33 25.31 9.61 -10.69
CA THR A 33 24.60 8.75 -11.64
C THR A 33 23.89 7.60 -10.94
N ALA A 34 24.54 6.96 -9.97
CA ALA A 34 23.94 5.90 -9.19
C ALA A 34 22.77 6.41 -8.32
N LEU A 35 22.88 7.62 -7.76
CA LEU A 35 21.75 8.27 -7.06
C LEU A 35 20.55 8.51 -7.98
N ALA A 36 20.79 9.00 -9.21
CA ALA A 36 19.73 9.24 -10.19
C ALA A 36 19.01 7.94 -10.59
N TYR A 37 19.76 6.85 -10.79
CA TYR A 37 19.17 5.53 -11.06
C TYR A 37 18.41 4.97 -9.84
N ALA A 38 18.94 5.13 -8.62
CA ALA A 38 18.23 4.75 -7.40
C ALA A 38 16.90 5.51 -7.26
N ALA A 39 16.90 6.82 -7.49
CA ALA A 39 15.70 7.66 -7.50
C ALA A 39 14.69 7.21 -8.56
N PHE A 40 15.16 6.89 -9.77
CA PHE A 40 14.30 6.38 -10.83
C PHE A 40 13.61 5.07 -10.42
N GLU A 41 14.35 4.10 -9.90
CA GLU A 41 13.79 2.82 -9.47
C GLU A 41 12.83 2.97 -8.27
N PHE A 42 13.18 3.77 -7.26
CA PHE A 42 12.28 4.06 -6.14
C PHE A 42 11.00 4.78 -6.56
N ARG A 43 11.06 5.66 -7.58
CA ARG A 43 9.86 6.26 -8.18
C ARG A 43 8.92 5.21 -8.76
N LEU A 44 9.47 4.23 -9.49
CA LEU A 44 8.69 3.12 -10.05
C LEU A 44 8.13 2.21 -8.94
N ALA A 45 8.87 1.98 -7.86
CA ALA A 45 8.38 1.24 -6.70
C ALA A 45 7.17 1.93 -6.03
N LEU A 46 7.22 3.25 -5.84
CA LEU A 46 6.10 4.05 -5.32
C LEU A 46 4.87 3.97 -6.23
N GLU A 47 5.06 4.08 -7.54
CA GLU A 47 3.98 3.92 -8.54
C GLU A 47 3.35 2.52 -8.51
N ARG A 48 4.13 1.48 -8.22
CA ARG A 48 3.64 0.12 -8.09
C ARG A 48 2.84 -0.08 -6.82
N ILE A 49 3.34 0.45 -5.70
CA ILE A 49 2.68 0.38 -4.39
C ILE A 49 1.34 1.11 -4.42
N ILE A 50 1.30 2.34 -4.94
CA ILE A 50 0.05 3.11 -5.01
C ILE A 50 -0.99 2.41 -5.89
N PHE A 51 -0.54 1.79 -6.99
CA PHE A 51 -1.42 0.97 -7.81
C PHE A 51 -1.99 -0.23 -7.05
N GLN A 52 -1.15 -0.93 -6.31
CA GLN A 52 -1.59 -2.09 -5.55
C GLN A 52 -2.65 -1.70 -4.51
N TYR A 53 -2.47 -0.57 -3.83
CA TYR A 53 -3.49 -0.02 -2.95
C TYR A 53 -4.77 0.36 -3.70
N TRP A 54 -4.67 1.04 -4.84
CA TRP A 54 -5.84 1.35 -5.68
C TRP A 54 -6.59 0.09 -6.10
N TYR A 55 -5.87 -0.95 -6.55
CA TYR A 55 -6.43 -2.23 -6.96
C TYR A 55 -7.18 -2.92 -5.81
N ILE A 56 -6.56 -2.94 -4.62
CA ILE A 56 -7.18 -3.50 -3.41
C ILE A 56 -8.47 -2.74 -3.06
N LEU A 57 -8.45 -1.41 -3.09
CA LEU A 57 -9.59 -0.56 -2.73
C LEU A 57 -10.76 -0.67 -3.72
N LYS A 58 -10.49 -1.01 -4.98
CA LYS A 58 -11.49 -1.00 -6.04
C LYS A 58 -12.38 -2.25 -6.09
N SER A 59 -11.94 -3.38 -5.53
CA SER A 59 -12.72 -4.64 -5.42
C SER A 59 -13.40 -5.13 -6.72
N ASP A 60 -12.80 -6.14 -7.36
CA ASP A 60 -13.35 -7.11 -8.34
C ASP A 60 -14.12 -6.64 -9.60
N ASP A 61 -14.44 -5.35 -9.80
CA ASP A 61 -15.11 -4.85 -11.02
C ASP A 61 -14.25 -3.82 -11.78
N LEU A 62 -13.06 -4.25 -12.21
CA LEU A 62 -12.20 -3.43 -13.08
C LEU A 62 -12.78 -3.37 -14.49
N LYS A 63 -13.25 -2.20 -14.91
CA LYS A 63 -13.63 -1.94 -16.30
C LYS A 63 -12.43 -1.40 -17.08
N ASP A 64 -12.35 -1.65 -18.38
CA ASP A 64 -11.24 -1.16 -19.22
C ASP A 64 -11.04 0.37 -19.14
N ARG A 65 -12.15 1.11 -18.96
CA ARG A 65 -12.15 2.55 -18.67
C ARG A 65 -11.30 2.90 -17.46
N ASP A 66 -11.40 2.11 -16.38
CA ASP A 66 -10.71 2.37 -15.13
C ASP A 66 -9.20 2.26 -15.24
N ILE A 67 -8.72 1.37 -16.12
CA ILE A 67 -7.30 1.20 -16.45
C ILE A 67 -6.83 2.36 -17.34
N SER A 68 -7.70 2.89 -18.20
CA SER A 68 -7.36 4.02 -19.07
C SER A 68 -7.23 5.35 -18.32
N ASP A 69 -7.80 5.47 -17.12
CA ASP A 69 -7.83 6.69 -16.31
C ASP A 69 -6.65 6.79 -15.31
N ILE A 70 -5.92 5.71 -15.04
CA ILE A 70 -4.82 5.66 -14.04
C ILE A 70 -3.41 5.87 -14.64
N ARG A 71 -3.28 6.70 -15.68
CA ARG A 71 -2.03 6.84 -16.47
C ARG A 71 -0.87 7.51 -15.75
N SER A 72 -1.10 8.14 -14.60
CA SER A 72 -0.06 8.85 -13.84
C SER A 72 -0.22 8.63 -12.34
N PHE A 73 0.86 8.82 -11.60
CA PHE A 73 0.85 8.80 -10.13
C PHE A 73 -0.23 9.73 -9.56
N LYS A 74 -0.31 10.97 -10.06
CA LYS A 74 -1.29 11.96 -9.60
C LYS A 74 -2.73 11.53 -9.86
N THR A 75 -2.99 10.95 -11.04
CA THR A 75 -4.34 10.47 -11.37
C THR A 75 -4.72 9.25 -10.52
N MET A 76 -3.77 8.35 -10.24
CA MET A 76 -3.97 7.24 -9.30
C MET A 76 -4.29 7.74 -7.88
N GLN A 77 -3.48 8.68 -7.37
CA GLN A 77 -3.67 9.26 -6.05
C GLN A 77 -5.04 9.93 -5.92
N ASN A 78 -5.42 10.77 -6.90
CA ASN A 78 -6.74 11.40 -6.92
C ASN A 78 -7.85 10.35 -6.91
N ARG A 79 -7.71 9.27 -7.69
CA ARG A 79 -8.71 8.21 -7.75
C ARG A 79 -8.82 7.43 -6.44
N ILE A 80 -7.72 7.22 -5.72
CA ILE A 80 -7.74 6.64 -4.37
C ILE A 80 -8.53 7.54 -3.42
N TYR A 81 -8.30 8.85 -3.47
CA TYR A 81 -9.06 9.80 -2.65
C TYR A 81 -10.54 9.86 -3.03
N GLU A 82 -10.89 9.72 -4.31
CA GLU A 82 -12.29 9.63 -4.74
C GLU A 82 -12.98 8.34 -4.25
N ILE A 83 -12.29 7.19 -4.30
CA ILE A 83 -12.84 5.88 -3.92
C ILE A 83 -12.91 5.71 -2.40
N SER A 84 -11.90 6.20 -1.68
CA SER A 84 -11.70 5.91 -0.26
C SER A 84 -11.80 7.14 0.63
N GLY A 85 -12.13 8.30 0.07
CA GLY A 85 -12.13 9.57 0.79
C GLY A 85 -10.72 10.08 1.08
N TYR A 86 -10.62 11.19 1.81
CA TYR A 86 -9.34 11.74 2.27
C TYR A 86 -8.62 10.78 3.24
N GLN A 87 -7.34 11.04 3.53
CA GLN A 87 -6.50 10.21 4.42
C GLN A 87 -7.19 9.81 5.73
N LYS A 88 -8.03 10.67 6.33
CA LYS A 88 -8.83 10.34 7.51
C LYS A 88 -9.75 9.12 7.31
N ILE A 89 -10.46 9.06 6.18
CA ILE A 89 -11.38 7.96 5.86
C ILE A 89 -10.58 6.69 5.56
N ILE A 90 -9.47 6.81 4.83
CA ILE A 90 -8.54 5.70 4.58
C ILE A 90 -8.03 5.13 5.91
N ASN A 91 -7.61 5.98 6.85
CA ASN A 91 -7.18 5.54 8.17
C ASN A 91 -8.28 4.75 8.88
N LYS A 92 -9.53 5.22 8.83
CA LYS A 92 -10.69 4.54 9.43
C LYS A 92 -11.00 3.20 8.77
N LYS A 93 -10.91 3.10 7.43
CA LYS A 93 -11.04 1.82 6.72
C LYS A 93 -10.00 0.80 7.20
N PHE A 94 -8.74 1.22 7.27
CA PHE A 94 -7.64 0.34 7.71
C PHE A 94 -7.78 -0.04 9.19
N GLU A 95 -8.22 0.89 10.04
CA GLU A 95 -8.55 0.61 11.43
C GLU A 95 -9.66 -0.44 11.54
N PHE A 96 -10.75 -0.28 10.78
CA PHE A 96 -11.85 -1.23 10.73
C PHE A 96 -11.38 -2.62 10.28
N ALA A 97 -10.55 -2.71 9.23
CA ALA A 97 -10.05 -4.00 8.72
C ALA A 97 -9.10 -4.73 9.68
N ARG A 98 -8.43 -4.01 10.60
CA ARG A 98 -7.61 -4.66 11.65
C ARG A 98 -8.47 -5.36 12.70
N ILE A 99 -9.66 -4.85 13.01
CA ILE A 99 -10.55 -5.41 14.03
C ILE A 99 -10.82 -6.92 13.81
N PRO A 100 -11.33 -7.38 12.65
CA PRO A 100 -11.57 -8.80 12.42
C PRO A 100 -10.26 -9.61 12.43
N LEU A 101 -9.15 -9.07 11.92
CA LEU A 101 -7.85 -9.76 11.95
C LEU A 101 -7.36 -9.99 13.38
N GLU A 102 -7.46 -8.97 14.24
CA GLU A 102 -7.14 -9.04 15.66
C GLU A 102 -8.02 -10.06 16.40
N MET A 103 -9.33 -10.04 16.13
CA MET A 103 -10.28 -10.99 16.72
C MET A 103 -9.94 -12.44 16.34
N LEU A 104 -9.51 -12.66 15.10
CA LEU A 104 -9.05 -13.95 14.60
C LEU A 104 -7.62 -14.29 15.03
N LYS A 105 -6.95 -13.44 15.82
CA LYS A 105 -5.52 -13.59 16.20
C LYS A 105 -4.59 -13.75 15.00
N ILE A 106 -4.98 -13.21 13.84
CA ILE A 106 -4.12 -13.11 12.67
C ILE A 106 -3.23 -11.90 12.94
N LYS A 107 -1.92 -12.12 13.14
CA LYS A 107 -0.97 -11.02 13.35
C LYS A 107 -1.02 -10.10 12.13
N PRO A 108 -1.58 -8.88 12.24
CA PRO A 108 -1.75 -8.05 11.06
C PRO A 108 -0.40 -7.41 10.73
N THR A 109 0.05 -7.62 9.50
CA THR A 109 1.01 -6.73 8.81
C THR A 109 0.28 -5.66 8.02
N LEU A 110 -0.99 -5.39 8.33
CA LEU A 110 -1.78 -4.38 7.61
C LEU A 110 -1.34 -2.97 8.04
N ILE A 111 -0.49 -2.34 7.24
CA ILE A 111 -0.02 -0.96 7.44
C ILE A 111 -0.95 0.00 6.71
N THR A 112 -1.38 1.07 7.38
CA THR A 112 -2.15 2.14 6.74
C THR A 112 -1.20 2.95 5.86
N PRO A 113 -1.43 3.04 4.55
CA PRO A 113 -0.60 3.86 3.68
C PRO A 113 -0.79 5.34 4.00
N ASP A 114 0.32 6.07 4.09
CA ASP A 114 0.32 7.53 4.08
C ASP A 114 0.50 8.02 2.64
N PHE A 115 -0.62 8.35 1.97
CA PHE A 115 -0.57 8.80 0.58
C PHE A 115 -0.01 10.22 0.43
N GLY A 116 0.00 11.01 1.50
CA GLY A 116 0.72 12.28 1.54
C GLY A 116 2.21 12.03 1.48
N LYS A 117 2.72 11.14 2.35
CA LYS A 117 4.13 10.78 2.36
C LYS A 117 4.59 10.07 1.10
N MET A 118 3.75 9.21 0.51
CA MET A 118 4.03 8.61 -0.80
C MET A 118 4.21 9.67 -1.89
N HIS A 119 3.36 10.71 -1.88
CA HIS A 119 3.44 11.79 -2.87
C HIS A 119 4.71 12.63 -2.70
N GLU A 120 5.05 13.01 -1.47
CA GLU A 120 6.32 13.69 -1.17
C GLU A 120 7.50 12.88 -1.69
N ASN A 121 7.60 11.61 -1.30
CA ASN A 121 8.70 10.73 -1.72
C ASN A 121 8.73 10.52 -3.25
N TRP A 122 7.56 10.47 -3.91
CA TRP A 122 7.48 10.35 -5.37
C TRP A 122 7.97 11.63 -6.04
N SER A 123 7.63 12.79 -5.49
CA SER A 123 8.10 14.09 -5.95
C SER A 123 9.62 14.20 -5.81
N ASP A 124 10.16 13.85 -4.64
CA ASP A 124 11.61 13.84 -4.38
C ASP A 124 12.34 12.94 -5.38
N CYS A 125 11.85 11.70 -5.59
CA CYS A 125 12.44 10.78 -6.57
C CYS A 125 12.35 11.34 -8.00
N SER A 126 11.21 11.92 -8.37
CA SER A 126 11.00 12.51 -9.69
C SER A 126 11.92 13.70 -9.94
N GLU A 127 12.18 14.52 -8.92
CA GLU A 127 13.12 15.62 -8.97
C GLU A 127 14.54 15.09 -9.19
N LEU A 128 14.98 14.16 -8.35
CA LEU A 128 16.33 13.61 -8.38
C LEU A 128 16.66 12.85 -9.68
N CYS A 129 15.68 12.20 -10.32
CA CYS A 129 15.90 11.43 -11.55
C CYS A 129 15.77 12.24 -12.85
N HIS A 130 15.05 13.37 -12.85
CA HIS A 130 14.83 14.18 -14.06
C HIS A 130 15.59 15.50 -14.08
N ILE A 131 15.90 16.09 -12.92
CA ILE A 131 16.65 17.33 -12.87
C ILE A 131 18.13 16.99 -13.01
N GLY A 132 18.71 17.40 -14.14
CA GLY A 132 20.13 17.18 -14.45
C GLY A 132 21.10 17.76 -13.41
N TRP A 133 20.63 18.60 -12.47
CA TRP A 133 21.43 19.16 -11.39
C TRP A 133 22.05 18.10 -10.50
N THR A 134 21.34 17.00 -10.20
CA THR A 134 21.88 15.84 -9.48
C THR A 134 23.12 15.27 -10.18
N LEU A 135 23.08 15.20 -11.52
CA LEU A 135 24.14 14.63 -12.36
C LEU A 135 25.33 15.57 -12.55
N VAL A 136 25.13 16.90 -12.41
CA VAL A 136 26.19 17.91 -12.58
C VAL A 136 26.63 18.59 -11.27
N ALA A 137 26.02 18.22 -10.15
CA ALA A 137 26.39 18.75 -8.84
C ALA A 137 27.68 18.07 -8.35
N ASP A 138 28.78 18.82 -8.37
CA ASP A 138 30.05 18.44 -7.73
C ASP A 138 30.07 18.77 -6.22
N ASP A 139 29.00 19.37 -5.69
CA ASP A 139 28.89 19.67 -4.26
C ASP A 139 28.59 18.39 -3.46
N LYS A 140 29.63 17.90 -2.78
CA LYS A 140 29.56 16.71 -1.91
C LYS A 140 28.49 16.82 -0.82
N LYS A 141 28.16 18.03 -0.36
CA LYS A 141 27.13 18.22 0.66
C LYS A 141 25.74 17.90 0.08
N ILE A 142 25.46 18.42 -1.11
CA ILE A 142 24.20 18.16 -1.83
C ILE A 142 24.06 16.67 -2.12
N LEU A 143 25.12 16.03 -2.63
CA LEU A 143 25.10 14.60 -2.93
C LEU A 143 24.83 13.73 -1.69
N LYS A 144 25.41 14.09 -0.55
CA LYS A 144 25.15 13.42 0.72
C LYS A 144 23.72 13.61 1.22
N GLU A 145 23.15 14.80 1.07
CA GLU A 145 21.75 15.07 1.40
C GLU A 145 20.80 14.23 0.55
N GLN A 146 21.07 14.12 -0.76
CA GLN A 146 20.30 13.28 -1.67
C GLN A 146 20.38 11.78 -1.32
N TYR A 147 21.57 11.30 -0.97
CA TYR A 147 21.75 9.93 -0.47
C TYR A 147 20.90 9.65 0.78
N LEU A 148 20.85 10.60 1.72
CA LEU A 148 20.02 10.48 2.93
C LEU A 148 18.53 10.48 2.60
N ILE A 149 18.08 11.34 1.69
CA ILE A 149 16.70 11.36 1.20
C ILE A 149 16.33 9.98 0.63
N LEU A 150 17.14 9.45 -0.28
CA LEU A 150 16.89 8.14 -0.91
C LEU A 150 16.95 6.98 0.09
N THR A 151 17.80 7.07 1.11
CA THR A 151 17.86 6.09 2.21
C THR A 151 16.57 6.09 3.03
N ASN A 152 16.02 7.27 3.33
CA ASN A 152 14.75 7.41 4.04
C ASN A 152 13.58 6.88 3.20
N ILE A 153 13.56 7.21 1.91
CA ILE A 153 12.56 6.69 0.96
C ILE A 153 12.63 5.17 0.88
N SER A 154 13.84 4.60 0.85
CA SER A 154 14.04 3.15 0.86
C SER A 154 13.44 2.49 2.11
N THR A 155 13.64 3.09 3.29
CA THR A 155 13.04 2.60 4.55
C THR A 155 11.51 2.64 4.49
N PHE A 156 10.95 3.74 4.01
CA PHE A 156 9.51 3.88 3.82
C PHE A 156 8.93 2.85 2.83
N LEU A 157 9.64 2.58 1.73
CA LEU A 157 9.22 1.64 0.70
C LEU A 157 9.13 0.21 1.21
N ILE A 158 10.11 -0.25 1.99
CA ILE A 158 10.08 -1.62 2.52
C ILE A 158 8.95 -1.83 3.52
N ASP A 159 8.64 -0.81 4.33
CA ASP A 159 7.48 -0.84 5.23
C ASP A 159 6.18 -0.96 4.43
N CYS A 160 6.04 -0.19 3.34
CA CYS A 160 4.87 -0.28 2.46
C CYS A 160 4.75 -1.66 1.78
N ILE A 161 5.86 -2.20 1.27
CA ILE A 161 5.88 -3.52 0.61
C ILE A 161 5.45 -4.62 1.59
N ASN A 162 6.01 -4.62 2.80
CA ASN A 162 5.63 -5.55 3.85
C ASN A 162 4.18 -5.35 4.31
N GLY A 163 3.66 -4.12 4.17
CA GLY A 163 2.32 -3.69 4.55
C GLY A 163 1.18 -4.15 3.65
N ILE A 164 1.48 -4.59 2.42
CA ILE A 164 0.50 -4.92 1.36
C ILE A 164 -0.08 -6.33 1.49
N ILE A 165 0.18 -7.02 2.59
CA ILE A 165 -0.38 -8.35 2.85
C ILE A 165 -1.92 -8.25 2.90
N SER A 166 -2.55 -9.11 2.10
CA SER A 166 -3.93 -9.05 1.61
C SER A 166 -4.99 -8.66 2.64
N TRP A 167 -5.76 -7.63 2.30
CA TRP A 167 -6.98 -7.20 3.00
C TRP A 167 -8.06 -8.27 2.99
N SER A 168 -8.79 -8.44 4.10
CA SER A 168 -9.96 -9.32 4.19
C SER A 168 -11.11 -8.82 3.32
N LYS A 169 -11.40 -9.51 2.21
CA LYS A 169 -12.54 -9.21 1.34
C LYS A 169 -13.83 -9.75 1.95
N ILE A 170 -14.49 -8.96 2.79
CA ILE A 170 -15.80 -9.29 3.34
C ILE A 170 -16.87 -8.60 2.47
N LYS A 171 -17.72 -9.40 1.81
CA LYS A 171 -18.64 -8.93 0.75
C LYS A 171 -20.11 -8.87 1.17
N ASP A 172 -20.45 -9.32 2.38
CA ASP A 172 -21.82 -9.31 2.87
C ASP A 172 -22.28 -7.89 3.22
N GLN A 173 -23.58 -7.65 2.99
CA GLN A 173 -24.20 -6.36 3.20
C GLN A 173 -24.14 -5.87 4.68
N PRO A 174 -24.37 -6.74 5.69
CA PRO A 174 -24.27 -6.33 7.09
C PRO A 174 -22.89 -5.82 7.48
N HIS A 175 -21.82 -6.43 6.97
CA HIS A 175 -20.46 -5.97 7.24
C HIS A 175 -20.16 -4.62 6.59
N LYS A 176 -20.66 -4.37 5.37
CA LYS A 176 -20.53 -3.05 4.72
C LYS A 176 -21.23 -1.96 5.52
N GLU A 177 -22.43 -2.24 6.04
CA GLU A 177 -23.15 -1.29 6.90
C GLU A 177 -22.40 -1.03 8.21
N LEU A 178 -21.78 -2.05 8.79
CA LEU A 178 -20.94 -1.91 9.97
C LEU A 178 -19.69 -1.07 9.69
N GLU A 179 -19.04 -1.29 8.54
CA GLU A 179 -17.90 -0.48 8.07
C GLU A 179 -18.30 0.99 7.89
N GLU A 180 -19.41 1.26 7.21
CA GLU A 180 -19.89 2.62 6.95
C GLU A 180 -20.17 3.38 8.25
N ARG A 181 -20.85 2.74 9.21
CA ARG A 181 -21.14 3.34 10.52
C ARG A 181 -19.86 3.62 11.31
N PHE A 182 -18.88 2.73 11.25
CA PHE A 182 -17.59 2.93 11.90
C PHE A 182 -16.80 4.07 11.28
N ILE A 183 -16.76 4.16 9.95
CA ILE A 183 -16.09 5.25 9.20
C ILE A 183 -16.72 6.61 9.54
N LYS A 184 -18.04 6.65 9.69
CA LYS A 184 -18.79 7.86 10.10
C LYS A 184 -18.66 8.18 11.60
N GLU A 185 -17.92 7.36 12.36
CA GLU A 185 -17.74 7.48 13.81
C GLU A 185 -19.06 7.33 14.61
N GLU A 186 -20.06 6.66 14.04
CA GLU A 186 -21.36 6.38 14.69
C GLU A 186 -21.28 5.20 15.67
N ILE A 187 -20.27 4.34 15.51
CA ILE A 187 -19.99 3.20 16.40
C ILE A 187 -18.49 3.11 16.72
N SER A 188 -18.18 2.60 17.90
CA SER A 188 -16.81 2.35 18.35
C SER A 188 -16.27 1.00 17.89
N ALA A 189 -14.95 0.80 18.01
CA ALA A 189 -14.31 -0.47 17.71
C ALA A 189 -14.84 -1.62 18.59
N ASP A 190 -15.23 -1.33 19.84
CA ASP A 190 -15.81 -2.33 20.74
C ASP A 190 -17.21 -2.75 20.32
N GLN A 191 -18.02 -1.82 19.80
CA GLN A 191 -19.32 -2.14 19.21
C GLN A 191 -19.16 -2.99 17.95
N VAL A 192 -18.18 -2.70 17.10
CA VAL A 192 -17.84 -3.55 15.94
C VAL A 192 -17.47 -4.96 16.39
N ARG A 193 -16.60 -5.10 17.40
CA ARG A 193 -16.21 -6.41 17.95
C ARG A 193 -17.42 -7.18 18.47
N GLU A 194 -18.34 -6.51 19.15
CA GLU A 194 -19.54 -7.15 19.70
C GLU A 194 -20.47 -7.66 18.60
N GLU A 195 -20.74 -6.85 17.57
CA GLU A 195 -21.54 -7.28 16.42
C GLU A 195 -20.91 -8.45 15.65
N LEU A 196 -19.58 -8.45 15.50
CA LEU A 196 -18.87 -9.59 14.88
C LEU A 196 -18.93 -10.85 15.76
N ARG A 197 -18.89 -10.74 17.09
CA ARG A 197 -19.03 -11.89 18.00
C ARG A 197 -20.42 -12.51 17.96
N LYS A 198 -21.48 -11.71 17.84
CA LYS A 198 -22.86 -12.22 17.72
C LYS A 198 -23.02 -13.14 16.51
N ASN A 199 -22.39 -12.80 15.39
CA ASN A 199 -22.49 -13.54 14.14
C ASN A 199 -21.45 -14.67 14.01
N GLY A 200 -20.37 -14.61 14.79
CA GLY A 200 -19.19 -15.45 14.61
C GLY A 200 -18.34 -14.98 13.44
N LEU A 201 -17.06 -15.36 13.46
CA LEU A 201 -16.07 -14.92 12.48
C LEU A 201 -15.08 -16.06 12.17
N TRP A 202 -14.77 -16.22 10.90
CA TRP A 202 -13.71 -17.10 10.41
C TRP A 202 -13.05 -16.46 9.19
N ALA A 203 -11.83 -16.89 8.86
CA ALA A 203 -11.13 -16.45 7.65
C ALA A 203 -10.51 -17.62 6.91
N ARG A 204 -10.41 -17.45 5.59
CA ARG A 204 -9.77 -18.40 4.67
C ARG A 204 -8.88 -17.64 3.71
N MET A 205 -7.67 -18.14 3.52
CA MET A 205 -6.77 -17.69 2.46
C MET A 205 -7.13 -18.43 1.18
N GLU A 206 -7.37 -17.69 0.11
CA GLU A 206 -7.70 -18.24 -1.20
C GLU A 206 -6.49 -18.15 -2.12
N PHE A 207 -6.08 -19.28 -2.69
CA PHE A 207 -5.01 -19.35 -3.67
C PHE A 207 -5.61 -19.55 -5.06
N ASN A 208 -5.24 -18.69 -6.01
CA ASN A 208 -5.69 -18.78 -7.40
C ASN A 208 -4.96 -19.88 -8.21
N SER A 209 -4.05 -20.63 -7.58
CA SER A 209 -3.28 -21.70 -8.21
C SER A 209 -3.85 -23.06 -7.83
N ASN A 210 -3.99 -23.97 -8.80
CA ASN A 210 -4.39 -25.36 -8.55
C ASN A 210 -3.41 -26.13 -7.65
N ASP A 211 -2.21 -25.59 -7.43
CA ASP A 211 -1.13 -26.24 -6.68
C ASP A 211 -1.20 -26.02 -5.16
N LYS A 212 -2.09 -25.15 -4.68
CA LYS A 212 -2.29 -24.91 -3.23
C LYS A 212 -3.78 -24.90 -2.88
N PRO A 213 -4.22 -25.78 -1.95
CA PRO A 213 -5.59 -25.73 -1.46
C PRO A 213 -5.81 -24.46 -0.63
N ASN A 214 -7.05 -23.98 -0.61
CA ASN A 214 -7.44 -22.90 0.29
C ASN A 214 -7.31 -23.35 1.75
N GLU A 215 -6.85 -22.45 2.62
CA GLU A 215 -6.53 -22.78 4.01
C GLU A 215 -7.27 -21.85 4.98
N PHE A 216 -7.82 -22.39 6.05
CA PHE A 216 -8.34 -21.57 7.15
C PHE A 216 -7.17 -20.90 7.88
N VAL A 217 -7.35 -19.63 8.22
CA VAL A 217 -6.31 -18.83 8.89
C VAL A 217 -6.86 -18.18 10.14
N GLY A 218 -6.01 -18.08 11.17
CA GLY A 218 -6.38 -17.55 12.47
C GLY A 218 -7.18 -18.52 13.34
N GLN A 219 -7.67 -18.00 14.45
CA GLN A 219 -8.55 -18.68 15.40
C GLN A 219 -9.98 -18.20 15.17
N ALA A 220 -10.86 -19.09 14.72
CA ALA A 220 -12.28 -18.77 14.54
C ALA A 220 -12.93 -18.29 15.86
N VAL A 221 -13.86 -17.35 15.74
CA VAL A 221 -14.68 -16.81 16.82
C VAL A 221 -16.08 -17.40 16.64
N PRO A 222 -16.56 -18.28 17.54
CA PRO A 222 -17.91 -18.81 17.44
C PRO A 222 -18.97 -17.72 17.72
N PRO A 223 -20.18 -17.84 17.15
CA PRO A 223 -21.30 -16.95 17.48
C PRO A 223 -21.64 -17.02 18.97
N ASN A 224 -21.86 -15.87 19.62
CA ASN A 224 -22.31 -15.84 21.01
C ASN A 224 -23.85 -15.90 21.06
N THR A 225 -24.41 -17.09 21.33
CA THR A 225 -25.86 -17.35 21.36
C THR A 225 -26.59 -16.82 22.61
N GLU A 226 -25.89 -16.20 23.56
CA GLU A 226 -26.50 -15.68 24.80
C GLU A 226 -27.04 -14.25 24.69
N ALA A 227 -27.01 -13.63 23.49
CA ALA A 227 -27.51 -12.27 23.25
C ALA A 227 -28.76 -12.27 22.34
N THR A 228 -29.84 -12.90 22.79
CA THR A 228 -31.22 -12.66 22.30
C THR A 228 -32.14 -12.33 23.45
#